data_AF-F6G8N1-F1
#
_entry.id   AF-F6G8N1-F1
#
_cell.length_a   1.000
_cell.length_b   1.000
_cell.length_c   1.000
_cell.angle_alpha   90.00
_cell.angle_beta   90.00
_cell.angle_gamma   90.00
#
_symmetry.space_group_name_H-M   'P 1'
#
loop_
_entity.id
_entity.type
_entity.pdbx_description
1 polymer ?
#
loop_
_entity_poly.entity_id
_entity_poly.type
_entity_poly.pdbx_seq_one_letter_code
_entity_poly.pdbx_strand_id
1 'polypeptide(L)'
;MNISKTISKTSLVCAAAAALALVAGPVHAVTVSASFTVKLTGQNATTGCVRFYVKGQQDVPAGQTKYLGGVSNDTPFMASVFPGPTCGGTASRNVWITTNKWPSSQQA
;
A
#
# COMPACT_ATOMS: atom_id res chain seq x y z
N MET A 1 11.30 -71.58 -26.46
CA MET A 1 11.42 -70.24 -25.86
C MET A 1 10.07 -69.82 -25.33
N ASN A 2 10.02 -69.50 -24.03
CA ASN A 2 8.93 -68.84 -23.29
C ASN A 2 8.31 -67.67 -24.07
N ILE A 3 7.01 -67.37 -23.85
CA ILE A 3 6.53 -66.12 -23.20
C ILE A 3 5.12 -66.33 -22.62
N SER A 4 5.00 -66.30 -21.29
CA SER A 4 3.77 -66.20 -20.50
C SER A 4 3.10 -64.83 -20.63
N LYS A 5 1.76 -64.75 -20.60
CA LYS A 5 1.04 -63.55 -20.13
C LYS A 5 -0.23 -63.89 -19.35
N THR A 6 -0.06 -64.07 -18.05
CA THR A 6 -1.11 -63.98 -17.04
C THR A 6 -1.26 -62.50 -16.68
N ILE A 7 -2.44 -61.91 -16.88
CA ILE A 7 -2.73 -60.57 -16.32
C ILE A 7 -4.09 -60.65 -15.62
N SER A 8 -3.99 -60.69 -14.30
CA SER A 8 -5.07 -60.66 -13.31
C SER A 8 -5.95 -59.42 -13.48
N LYS A 9 -7.27 -59.64 -13.47
CA LYS A 9 -8.30 -58.63 -13.20
C LYS A 9 -8.52 -58.55 -11.69
N THR A 10 -7.96 -57.53 -11.04
CA THR A 10 -8.35 -57.20 -9.67
C THR A 10 -8.23 -55.70 -9.46
N SER A 11 -9.28 -54.96 -9.81
CA SER A 11 -9.42 -53.56 -9.41
C SER A 11 -10.37 -53.50 -8.23
N LEU A 12 -9.79 -53.35 -7.04
CA LEU A 12 -10.45 -52.99 -5.79
C LEU A 12 -11.17 -51.64 -5.99
N VAL A 13 -12.49 -51.62 -5.81
CA VAL A 13 -13.26 -50.38 -5.69
C VAL A 13 -13.62 -50.20 -4.22
N CYS A 14 -12.90 -49.30 -3.56
CA CYS A 14 -13.30 -48.71 -2.30
C CYS A 14 -12.91 -47.24 -2.35
N ALA A 15 -13.88 -46.36 -2.60
CA ALA A 15 -13.70 -44.93 -2.38
C ALA A 15 -14.77 -44.51 -1.37
N ALA A 16 -14.29 -44.19 -0.17
CA ALA A 16 -15.05 -43.77 0.98
C ALA A 16 -15.77 -42.45 0.73
N ALA A 17 -16.99 -42.33 1.24
CA ALA A 17 -17.72 -41.06 1.32
C ALA A 17 -17.00 -40.13 2.29
N ALA A 18 -16.28 -39.13 1.76
CA ALA A 18 -15.75 -38.04 2.57
C ALA A 18 -16.87 -37.04 2.83
N ALA A 19 -17.35 -37.00 4.07
CA ALA A 19 -18.25 -35.97 4.55
C ALA A 19 -17.54 -34.61 4.47
N LEU A 20 -18.11 -33.67 3.71
CA LEU A 20 -17.70 -32.27 3.68
C LEU A 20 -18.09 -31.62 5.02
N ALA A 21 -17.19 -31.66 5.99
CA ALA A 21 -17.27 -30.77 7.14
C ALA A 21 -16.98 -29.35 6.67
N LEU A 22 -18.00 -28.47 6.68
CA LEU A 22 -17.82 -27.04 6.53
C LEU A 22 -17.05 -26.51 7.75
N VAL A 23 -15.72 -26.45 7.62
CA VAL A 23 -14.90 -25.74 8.59
C VAL A 23 -15.10 -24.25 8.35
N ALA A 24 -16.03 -23.65 9.10
CA ALA A 24 -16.08 -22.20 9.27
C ALA A 24 -14.87 -21.76 10.10
N GLY A 25 -13.70 -21.68 9.46
CA GLY A 25 -12.53 -21.00 10.02
C GLY A 25 -12.70 -19.49 9.85
N PRO A 26 -12.13 -18.67 10.75
CA PRO A 26 -12.12 -17.22 10.56
C PRO A 26 -11.36 -16.93 9.26
N VAL A 27 -12.11 -16.51 8.23
CA VAL A 27 -11.54 -15.91 7.03
C VAL A 27 -10.91 -14.62 7.50
N HIS A 28 -9.62 -14.67 7.82
CA HIS A 28 -8.80 -13.49 7.89
C HIS A 28 -8.81 -12.94 6.48
N ALA A 29 -9.66 -11.94 6.25
CA ALA A 29 -9.64 -11.18 5.02
C ALA A 29 -8.24 -10.60 4.90
N VAL A 30 -7.40 -11.24 4.10
CA VAL A 30 -6.10 -10.69 3.72
C VAL A 30 -6.45 -9.49 2.87
N THR A 31 -6.47 -8.31 3.48
CA THR A 31 -6.48 -7.06 2.73
C THR A 31 -5.18 -6.98 1.96
N VAL A 32 -5.20 -7.49 0.74
CA VAL A 32 -4.13 -7.27 -0.24
C VAL A 32 -4.10 -5.77 -0.49
N SER A 33 -3.20 -5.09 0.20
CA SER A 33 -2.99 -3.66 0.04
C SER A 33 -2.27 -3.48 -1.29
N ALA A 34 -3.00 -3.08 -2.32
CA ALA A 34 -2.40 -2.82 -3.63
C ALA A 34 -1.30 -1.75 -3.47
N SER A 35 -0.08 -2.07 -3.90
CA SER A 35 1.02 -1.13 -3.91
C SER A 35 0.96 -0.28 -5.18
N PHE A 36 0.81 1.03 -5.05
CA PHE A 36 0.79 1.98 -6.16
C PHE A 36 1.55 3.25 -5.82
N THR A 37 1.95 4.00 -6.84
CA THR A 37 2.65 5.29 -6.67
C THR A 37 1.66 6.45 -6.72
N VAL A 38 1.67 7.27 -5.67
CA VAL A 38 0.90 8.51 -5.54
C VAL A 38 1.77 9.70 -5.93
N LYS A 39 1.34 10.46 -6.93
CA LYS A 39 1.95 11.74 -7.30
C LYS A 39 1.54 12.81 -6.29
N LEU A 40 2.51 13.42 -5.63
CA LEU A 40 2.29 14.42 -4.59
C LEU A 40 2.52 15.83 -5.11
N THR A 41 1.59 16.72 -4.76
CA THR A 41 1.71 18.16 -4.99
C THR A 41 1.57 18.85 -3.64
N GLY A 42 2.62 19.54 -3.21
CA GLY A 42 2.64 20.33 -1.99
C GLY A 42 2.16 21.74 -2.29
N GLN A 43 1.06 22.14 -1.68
CA GLN A 43 0.57 23.52 -1.72
C GLN A 43 0.83 24.17 -0.36
N ASN A 44 1.53 25.30 -0.38
CA ASN A 44 1.76 26.08 0.82
C ASN A 44 0.78 27.27 0.88
N ALA A 45 -0.32 27.09 1.61
CA ALA A 45 -1.28 28.16 1.90
C ALA A 45 -0.94 28.96 3.18
N THR A 46 0.22 28.72 3.79
CA THR A 46 0.67 29.45 4.97
C THR A 46 1.39 30.75 4.58
N THR A 47 1.57 31.64 5.55
CA THR A 47 2.31 32.90 5.36
C THR A 47 3.84 32.71 5.41
N GLY A 48 4.31 31.56 5.86
CA GLY A 48 5.72 31.22 5.98
C GLY A 48 6.16 30.14 4.99
N CYS A 49 7.39 29.65 5.14
CA CYS A 49 7.91 28.58 4.29
C CYS A 49 7.49 27.20 4.82
N VAL A 50 7.20 26.25 3.92
CA VAL A 50 6.92 24.86 4.28
C VAL A 50 7.96 23.94 3.64
N ARG A 51 8.61 23.11 4.45
CA ARG A 51 9.55 22.08 3.99
C ARG A 51 8.86 20.73 4.04
N PHE A 52 8.67 20.13 2.87
CA PHE A 52 8.21 18.76 2.74
C PHE A 52 9.39 17.79 2.75
N TYR A 53 9.29 16.72 3.53
CA TYR A 53 10.29 15.66 3.61
C TYR A 53 9.85 14.47 2.76
N VAL A 54 9.76 14.71 1.46
CA VAL A 54 9.33 13.73 0.45
C VAL A 54 10.50 13.48 -0.48
N LYS A 55 11.07 12.27 -0.44
CA LYS A 55 12.26 11.89 -1.24
C LYS A 55 13.45 12.86 -1.06
N GLY A 56 13.59 13.44 0.13
CA GLY A 56 14.51 14.54 0.42
C GLY A 56 13.78 15.75 0.98
N GLN A 57 14.52 16.84 1.20
CA GLN A 57 13.95 18.10 1.65
C GLN A 57 13.51 18.94 0.45
N GLN A 58 12.25 19.35 0.45
CA GLN A 58 11.68 20.17 -0.62
C GLN A 58 10.96 21.37 -0.04
N ASP A 59 11.55 22.53 -0.26
CA ASP A 59 10.99 23.79 0.21
C ASP A 59 9.95 24.33 -0.77
N VAL A 60 8.84 24.78 -0.18
CA VAL A 60 7.73 25.42 -0.88
C VAL A 60 7.49 26.76 -0.19
N PRO A 61 7.83 27.89 -0.86
CA PRO A 61 7.59 29.22 -0.33
C PRO A 61 6.09 29.51 -0.10
N ALA A 62 5.80 30.54 0.68
CA ALA A 62 4.42 30.97 0.95
C ALA A 62 3.65 31.23 -0.36
N GLY A 63 2.41 30.73 -0.44
CA GLY A 63 1.53 30.88 -1.60
C GLY A 63 1.91 30.05 -2.83
N GLN A 64 2.97 29.23 -2.75
CA GLN A 64 3.45 28.45 -3.89
C GLN A 64 2.93 27.01 -3.87
N THR A 65 2.94 26.41 -5.05
CA THR A 65 2.66 25.00 -5.25
C THR A 65 3.85 24.34 -5.93
N LYS A 66 4.21 23.14 -5.46
CA LYS A 66 5.35 22.39 -6.01
C LYS A 66 5.02 20.92 -6.14
N TYR A 67 5.40 20.33 -7.27
CA TYR A 67 5.37 18.89 -7.41
C TYR A 67 6.48 18.25 -6.56
N LEU A 68 6.09 17.38 -5.64
CA LEU A 68 6.99 16.76 -4.66
C LEU A 68 7.50 15.38 -5.11
N GLY A 69 7.04 14.88 -6.26
CA GLY A 69 7.38 13.56 -6.77
C GLY A 69 6.33 12.50 -6.43
N GLY A 70 6.61 11.27 -6.85
CA GLY A 70 5.77 10.11 -6.53
C GLY A 70 6.25 9.39 -5.27
N VAL A 71 5.36 9.01 -4.36
CA VAL A 71 5.65 8.13 -3.21
C VAL A 71 4.79 6.87 -3.28
N SER A 72 5.22 5.77 -2.68
CA SER A 72 4.34 4.62 -2.51
C SER A 72 3.14 4.99 -1.64
N ASN A 73 1.98 4.36 -1.88
CA ASN A 73 0.85 4.46 -0.96
C ASN A 73 1.23 3.99 0.45
N ASP A 74 0.47 4.47 1.43
CA ASP A 74 0.64 4.18 2.85
C ASP A 74 2.03 4.54 3.41
N THR A 75 2.79 5.36 2.69
CA THR A 75 4.08 5.88 3.15
C THR A 75 3.85 7.17 3.92
N PRO A 76 4.15 7.21 5.22
CA PRO A 76 4.11 8.44 5.99
C PRO A 76 5.26 9.36 5.57
N PHE A 77 4.97 10.65 5.43
CA PHE A 77 5.96 11.70 5.24
C PHE A 77 5.62 12.89 6.12
N MET A 78 6.63 13.71 6.40
CA MET A 78 6.49 14.88 7.24
C MET A 78 6.52 16.16 6.41
N ALA A 79 5.85 17.20 6.89
CA ALA A 79 6.03 18.58 6.47
C ALA A 79 6.28 19.45 7.71
N SER A 80 7.27 20.34 7.63
CA SER A 80 7.54 21.34 8.67
C SER A 80 7.11 22.72 8.17
N VAL A 81 6.36 23.44 9.01
CA VAL A 81 5.98 24.83 8.76
C VAL A 81 6.94 25.73 9.53
N PHE A 82 7.50 26.72 8.84
CA PHE A 82 8.37 27.72 9.44
C PHE A 82 7.62 29.05 9.54
N PRO A 83 7.79 29.80 10.65
CA PRO A 83 7.11 31.08 10.82
C PRO A 83 7.71 32.18 9.93
N GLY A 84 8.94 32.00 9.46
CA GLY A 84 9.65 32.96 8.61
C GLY A 84 9.44 32.73 7.11
N PRO A 85 9.89 33.68 6.27
CA PRO A 85 9.80 33.57 4.82
C PRO A 85 10.73 32.49 4.24
N THR A 86 11.73 32.05 4.99
CA THR A 86 12.68 31.00 4.60
C THR A 86 12.45 29.72 5.40
N CYS A 87 12.69 28.58 4.76
CA CYS A 87 12.64 27.27 5.42
C CYS A 87 13.94 27.07 6.21
N GLY A 88 13.98 27.57 7.44
CA GLY A 88 15.17 27.52 8.28
C GLY A 88 14.87 27.83 9.75
N GLY A 89 15.79 27.41 10.62
CA GLY A 89 15.61 27.54 12.07
C GLY A 89 14.61 26.54 12.66
N THR A 90 13.96 26.93 13.75
CA THR A 90 12.98 26.08 14.45
C THR A 90 11.64 26.08 13.72
N ALA A 91 11.17 24.92 13.31
CA ALA A 91 9.83 24.77 12.75
C ALA A 91 8.77 25.13 13.81
N SER A 92 7.77 25.92 13.43
CA SER A 92 6.65 26.26 14.32
C SER A 92 5.70 25.07 14.47
N ARG A 93 5.59 24.22 13.44
CA ARG A 93 4.75 23.02 13.44
C ARG A 93 5.37 21.93 12.57
N ASN A 94 5.18 20.68 12.98
CA ASN A 94 5.46 19.50 12.17
C ASN A 94 4.16 18.72 11.96
N VAL A 95 3.89 18.35 10.72
CA VAL A 95 2.68 17.63 10.30
C VAL A 95 3.11 16.32 9.65
N TRP A 96 2.52 15.21 10.09
CA TRP A 96 2.71 13.91 9.48
C TRP A 96 1.51 13.58 8.60
N ILE A 97 1.80 13.20 7.36
CA ILE A 97 0.81 12.90 6.33
C ILE A 97 1.08 11.48 5.87
N THR A 98 0.06 10.64 5.87
CA THR A 98 0.12 9.32 5.25
C THR A 98 -0.74 9.37 3.99
N THR A 99 -0.25 8.81 2.89
CA THR A 99 -1.03 8.65 1.66
C THR A 99 -1.91 7.42 1.77
N ASN A 100 -3.01 7.52 2.50
CA ASN A 100 -3.94 6.40 2.68
C ASN A 100 -5.30 6.61 2.00
N LYS A 101 -5.77 5.50 1.44
CA LYS A 101 -7.09 5.18 0.87
C LYS A 101 -7.49 5.96 -0.39
N TRP A 102 -6.99 5.48 -1.53
CA TRP A 102 -7.89 5.30 -2.66
C TRP A 102 -9.00 4.35 -2.17
N PRO A 103 -10.27 4.76 -2.05
CA PRO A 103 -11.30 3.76 -1.86
C PRO A 103 -11.38 3.02 -3.19
N SER A 104 -11.29 1.69 -3.13
CA SER A 104 -11.62 0.77 -4.22
C SER A 104 -13.05 0.96 -4.78
N SER A 105 -13.79 2.00 -4.38
CA SER A 105 -15.14 2.35 -4.79
C SER A 105 -15.23 3.37 -5.94
N GLN A 106 -14.12 3.75 -6.59
CA GLN A 106 -14.16 4.45 -7.89
C GLN A 106 -13.96 3.51 -9.09
N GLN A 107 -14.30 2.22 -8.92
CA GLN A 107 -14.63 1.35 -10.05
C GLN A 107 -16.15 1.21 -10.09
N ALA A 108 -16.81 2.13 -10.77
CA ALA A 108 -18.19 2.01 -11.23
C ALA A 108 -18.28 2.61 -12.64
#